data_AF-A0A8H6HNB7-F1
#
_entry.id   AF-A0A8H6HNB7-F1
#
_cell.length_a   1.000
_cell.length_b   1.000
_cell.length_c   1.000
_cell.angle_alpha   90.00
_cell.angle_beta   90.00
_cell.angle_gamma   90.00
#
_symmetry.space_group_name_H-M   'P 1'
#
loop_
_entity.id
_entity.type
_entity.pdbx_description
1 polymer ?
#
loop_
_entity_poly.entity_id
_entity_poly.type
_entity_poly.pdbx_seq_one_letter_code
_entity_poly.pdbx_strand_id
1 'polypeptide(L)'
;MQWIEPAARHLMNCTGFSLLEEDAAAIGFDVFYRIVSTKFSVDTMRKMMEYNVPDLIKDPNCETYASCSAVWTAEWWNGLAPHILHPNYTTVGERIKKELKSCTIPGVCVGCQTLTFDVLEELGTFSRDSELIEECISDVKGLCGDTSPLEKPLYTDRAFTWSL
;
A
#
# COMPACT_ATOMS: atom_id res chain seq x y z
N MET A 1 20.05 17.39 8.46
CA MET A 1 19.11 18.22 9.23
C MET A 1 18.02 17.30 9.76
N GLN A 2 18.15 16.79 10.99
CA GLN A 2 17.39 15.61 11.46
C GLN A 2 15.85 15.73 11.48
N TRP A 3 15.28 16.90 11.19
CA TRP A 3 13.82 17.12 11.21
C TRP A 3 13.13 16.93 9.85
N ILE A 4 13.87 16.96 8.73
CA ILE A 4 13.28 16.96 7.37
C ILE A 4 12.57 15.64 7.09
N GLU A 5 13.23 14.52 7.37
CA GLU A 5 12.66 13.21 7.11
C GLU A 5 11.39 12.93 7.93
N PRO A 6 11.37 13.16 9.26
CA PRO A 6 10.13 13.06 10.04
C PRO A 6 9.00 13.94 9.49
N ALA A 7 9.31 15.16 9.04
CA ALA A 7 8.32 16.07 8.45
C ALA A 7 7.80 15.55 7.10
N ALA A 8 8.69 15.11 6.21
CA ALA A 8 8.31 14.56 4.90
C ALA A 8 7.46 13.29 5.06
N ARG A 9 7.85 12.39 5.96
CA ARG A 9 7.08 11.17 6.27
C ARG A 9 5.71 11.52 6.84
N HIS A 10 5.63 12.51 7.74
CA HIS A 10 4.36 13.00 8.25
C HIS A 10 3.45 13.52 7.12
N LEU A 11 3.98 14.37 6.24
CA LEU A 11 3.24 14.91 5.09
C LEU A 11 2.76 13.82 4.13
N MET A 12 3.56 12.78 3.88
CA MET A 12 3.15 11.64 3.04
C MET A 12 2.01 10.84 3.69
N ASN A 13 2.06 10.65 5.01
CA ASN A 13 1.08 9.87 5.77
C ASN A 13 -0.23 10.60 6.09
N CYS A 14 -0.24 11.93 6.05
CA CYS A 14 -1.45 12.71 6.27
C CYS A 14 -2.49 12.45 5.18
N THR A 15 -3.67 11.98 5.57
CA THR A 15 -4.78 11.75 4.65
C THR A 15 -5.70 12.96 4.58
N GLY A 16 -6.22 13.23 3.38
CA GLY A 16 -7.13 14.35 3.17
C GLY A 16 -6.52 15.76 3.28
N PHE A 17 -5.20 15.91 3.38
CA PHE A 17 -4.59 17.23 3.35
C PHE A 17 -4.67 17.81 1.94
N SER A 18 -5.52 18.83 1.75
CA SER A 18 -5.37 19.77 0.65
C SER A 18 -4.13 20.60 0.96
N LEU A 19 -2.98 20.20 0.43
CA LEU A 19 -1.81 21.06 0.44
C LEU A 19 -2.18 22.35 -0.31
N LEU A 20 -2.19 23.47 0.41
CA LEU A 20 -2.60 24.77 -0.09
C LEU A 20 -1.40 25.52 -0.68
N GLU A 21 -1.68 26.59 -1.41
CA GLU A 21 -0.64 27.50 -1.93
C GLU A 21 0.28 28.02 -0.81
N GLU A 22 -0.27 28.24 0.38
CA GLU A 22 0.47 28.66 1.58
C GLU A 22 1.52 27.61 2.01
N ASP A 23 1.20 26.32 1.87
CA ASP A 23 2.14 25.24 2.18
C ASP A 23 3.29 25.23 1.16
N ALA A 24 3.01 25.48 -0.12
CA ALA A 24 4.03 25.57 -1.17
C ALA A 24 5.02 26.69 -0.89
N ALA A 25 4.53 27.84 -0.42
CA ALA A 25 5.39 28.96 -0.01
C ALA A 25 6.26 28.61 1.21
N ALA A 26 5.74 27.82 2.16
CA ALA A 26 6.43 27.45 3.39
C ALA A 26 7.53 26.38 3.18
N ILE A 27 7.28 25.35 2.36
CA ILE A 27 8.21 24.22 2.17
C ILE A 27 9.05 24.34 0.89
N GLY A 28 8.72 25.30 0.03
CA GLY A 28 9.31 25.45 -1.30
C GLY A 28 8.57 24.64 -2.37
N PHE A 29 8.45 25.23 -3.56
CA PHE A 29 7.67 24.66 -4.66
C PHE A 29 8.16 23.28 -5.12
N ASP A 30 9.47 23.03 -5.13
CA ASP A 30 10.01 21.73 -5.56
C ASP A 30 9.63 20.60 -4.59
N VAL A 31 9.74 20.85 -3.29
CA VAL A 31 9.34 19.91 -2.23
C VAL A 31 7.84 19.68 -2.27
N PHE A 32 7.07 20.75 -2.38
CA PHE A 32 5.62 20.68 -2.51
C PHE A 32 5.19 19.83 -3.71
N TYR A 33 5.73 20.12 -4.90
CA TYR A 33 5.41 19.41 -6.12
C TYR A 33 5.72 17.92 -5.97
N ARG A 34 6.89 17.58 -5.39
CA ARG A 34 7.31 16.18 -5.20
C ARG A 34 6.36 15.41 -4.28
N ILE A 35 5.93 16.02 -3.18
CA ILE A 35 4.99 15.40 -2.25
C ILE A 35 3.63 15.18 -2.93
N VAL A 36 3.07 16.21 -3.56
CA VAL A 36 1.75 16.14 -4.23
C VAL A 36 1.75 15.09 -5.35
N SER A 37 2.78 15.08 -6.21
CA SER A 37 2.88 14.12 -7.31
C SER A 37 2.99 12.67 -6.81
N THR A 38 3.72 12.46 -5.72
CA THR A 38 3.88 11.12 -5.12
C THR A 38 2.58 10.66 -4.49
N LYS A 39 1.89 11.52 -3.72
CA LYS A 39 0.58 11.20 -3.13
C LYS A 39 -0.44 10.84 -4.21
N PHE A 40 -0.47 11.59 -5.32
CA PHE A 40 -1.34 11.27 -6.46
C PHE A 40 -1.00 9.89 -7.07
N SER A 41 0.28 9.57 -7.21
CA SER A 41 0.74 8.28 -7.76
C SER A 41 0.34 7.11 -6.85
N VAL A 42 0.52 7.26 -5.54
CA VAL A 42 0.11 6.26 -4.53
C VAL A 42 -1.41 6.06 -4.54
N ASP A 43 -2.19 7.14 -4.55
CA ASP A 43 -3.65 7.07 -4.61
C ASP A 43 -4.14 6.39 -5.91
N THR A 44 -3.56 6.78 -7.05
CA THR A 44 -3.87 6.19 -8.35
C THR A 44 -3.59 4.69 -8.38
N MET A 45 -2.45 4.27 -7.84
CA MET A 45 -2.10 2.85 -7.75
C MET A 45 -3.02 2.08 -6.81
N ARG A 46 -3.39 2.65 -5.65
CA ARG A 46 -4.34 2.02 -4.73
C ARG A 46 -5.71 1.85 -5.36
N LYS A 47 -6.20 2.84 -6.11
CA LYS A 47 -7.42 2.72 -6.91
C LYS A 47 -7.30 1.63 -7.96
N MET A 48 -6.18 1.55 -8.67
CA MET A 48 -5.94 0.44 -9.59
C MET A 48 -5.98 -0.91 -8.88
N MET A 49 -5.40 -1.04 -7.69
CA MET A 49 -5.46 -2.27 -6.90
C MET A 49 -6.89 -2.60 -6.47
N GLU A 50 -7.65 -1.63 -5.96
CA GLU A 50 -9.06 -1.82 -5.57
C GLU A 50 -9.91 -2.34 -6.73
N TYR A 51 -9.84 -1.69 -7.89
CA TYR A 51 -10.71 -2.01 -9.04
C TYR A 51 -10.23 -3.19 -9.89
N ASN A 52 -9.01 -3.67 -9.70
CA ASN A 52 -8.47 -4.82 -10.44
C ASN A 52 -8.24 -5.99 -9.50
N VAL A 53 -9.24 -6.89 -9.43
CA VAL A 53 -9.11 -8.18 -8.74
C VAL A 53 -7.95 -8.95 -9.37
N PRO A 54 -6.97 -9.42 -8.58
CA PRO A 54 -5.93 -10.29 -9.10
C PRO A 54 -6.51 -11.63 -9.58
N ASP A 55 -5.98 -12.18 -10.66
CA ASP A 55 -6.34 -13.53 -11.08
C ASP A 55 -5.88 -14.54 -10.02
N LEU A 56 -6.76 -15.48 -9.66
CA LEU A 56 -6.39 -16.59 -8.80
C LEU A 56 -5.46 -17.53 -9.58
N ILE A 57 -4.31 -17.88 -9.02
CA ILE A 57 -3.38 -18.83 -9.62
C ILE A 57 -3.84 -20.25 -9.27
N LYS A 58 -4.03 -21.09 -10.29
CA LYS A 58 -4.48 -22.47 -10.12
C LYS A 58 -3.37 -23.35 -9.56
N ASP A 59 -3.61 -23.97 -8.41
CA ASP A 59 -2.81 -25.09 -7.93
C ASP A 59 -3.02 -26.36 -8.79
N PRO A 60 -1.96 -27.10 -9.13
CA PRO A 60 -2.07 -28.33 -9.92
C PRO A 60 -3.01 -29.39 -9.32
N ASN A 61 -3.17 -29.41 -7.99
CA ASN A 61 -4.02 -30.35 -7.28
C ASN A 61 -5.43 -29.78 -7.01
N CYS A 62 -5.76 -28.59 -7.51
CA CYS A 62 -7.09 -28.00 -7.35
C CYS A 62 -8.10 -28.64 -8.32
N GLU A 63 -9.03 -29.42 -7.77
CA GLU A 63 -10.13 -30.05 -8.52
C GLU A 63 -11.31 -29.09 -8.78
N THR A 64 -11.47 -28.05 -7.95
CA THR A 64 -12.63 -27.13 -7.96
C THR A 64 -12.24 -25.69 -8.28
N TYR A 65 -11.28 -25.49 -9.20
CA TYR A 65 -10.71 -24.18 -9.50
C TYR A 65 -11.74 -23.09 -9.85
N ALA A 66 -12.78 -23.44 -10.62
CA ALA A 66 -13.85 -22.48 -10.96
C ALA A 66 -14.57 -21.96 -9.70
N SER A 67 -14.81 -22.83 -8.71
CA SER A 67 -15.37 -22.43 -7.42
C SER A 67 -14.41 -21.57 -6.63
N CYS A 68 -13.12 -21.94 -6.58
CA CYS A 68 -12.10 -21.17 -5.88
C CYS A 68 -11.98 -19.75 -6.46
N SER A 69 -11.96 -19.62 -7.80
CA SER A 69 -11.86 -18.34 -8.48
C SER A 69 -13.07 -17.45 -8.22
N ALA A 70 -14.29 -18.01 -8.26
CA ALA A 70 -15.50 -17.25 -7.94
C ALA A 70 -15.51 -16.73 -6.49
N VAL A 71 -15.10 -17.58 -5.53
CA VAL A 71 -15.01 -17.20 -4.12
C VAL A 71 -13.91 -16.15 -3.90
N TRP A 72 -12.74 -16.33 -4.53
CA TRP A 72 -11.64 -15.35 -4.47
C TRP A 72 -12.10 -13.97 -4.97
N THR A 73 -12.76 -13.90 -6.12
CA THR A 73 -13.28 -12.64 -6.66
C THR A 73 -14.32 -12.04 -5.73
N ALA A 74 -15.22 -12.85 -5.17
CA ALA A 74 -16.21 -12.36 -4.22
C ALA A 74 -15.55 -11.80 -2.95
N GLU A 75 -14.55 -12.46 -2.40
CA GLU A 75 -13.86 -11.95 -1.19
C GLU A 75 -12.93 -10.77 -1.45
N TRP A 76 -12.38 -10.66 -2.66
CA TRP A 76 -11.71 -9.44 -3.05
C TRP A 76 -12.65 -8.25 -2.92
N TRP A 77 -13.83 -8.30 -3.56
CA TRP A 77 -14.75 -7.16 -3.57
C TRP A 77 -15.41 -6.88 -2.22
N ASN A 78 -15.75 -7.92 -1.46
CA ASN A 78 -16.52 -7.75 -0.22
C ASN A 78 -15.63 -7.62 1.03
N GLY A 79 -14.42 -8.18 0.99
CA GLY A 79 -13.48 -8.15 2.11
C GLY A 79 -12.31 -7.21 1.86
N LEU A 80 -11.46 -7.53 0.88
CA LEU A 80 -10.14 -6.89 0.76
C LEU A 80 -10.16 -5.50 0.11
N ALA A 81 -10.87 -5.33 -1.01
CA ALA A 81 -10.91 -4.10 -1.81
C ALA A 81 -11.36 -2.87 -1.02
N PRO A 82 -12.44 -2.91 -0.19
CA PRO A 82 -12.88 -1.75 0.60
C PRO A 82 -11.83 -1.23 1.59
N HIS A 83 -10.87 -2.08 1.97
CA HIS A 83 -9.77 -1.68 2.84
C HIS A 83 -8.68 -0.92 2.08
N ILE A 84 -8.52 -1.13 0.78
CA ILE A 84 -7.43 -0.55 -0.02
C ILE A 84 -7.47 0.98 -0.05
N LEU A 85 -8.67 1.56 -0.13
CA LEU A 85 -8.86 3.02 -0.16
C LEU A 85 -9.11 3.66 1.20
N HIS A 86 -9.02 2.90 2.29
CA HIS A 86 -9.36 3.46 3.59
C HIS A 86 -8.36 4.56 4.00
N PRO A 87 -8.83 5.78 4.35
CA PRO A 87 -7.98 6.95 4.58
C PRO A 87 -7.10 6.83 5.83
N ASN A 88 -7.23 5.79 6.65
CA ASN A 88 -6.31 5.57 7.77
C ASN A 88 -5.19 4.56 7.45
N TYR A 89 -5.11 4.04 6.22
CA TYR A 89 -4.10 3.05 5.86
C TYR A 89 -2.99 3.72 5.06
N THR A 90 -1.90 4.04 5.76
CA THR A 90 -0.71 4.66 5.19
C THR A 90 0.15 3.67 4.41
N THR A 91 0.08 2.37 4.73
CA THR A 91 0.77 1.26 4.04
C THR A 91 -0.23 0.16 3.71
N VAL A 92 -0.93 0.32 2.61
CA VAL A 92 -2.04 -0.55 2.21
C VAL A 92 -1.49 -1.90 1.75
N GLY A 93 -0.39 -1.90 1.00
CA GLY A 93 0.23 -3.12 0.48
C GLY A 93 0.69 -4.09 1.58
N GLU A 94 1.53 -3.63 2.51
CA GLU A 94 2.02 -4.47 3.64
C GLU A 94 0.90 -4.98 4.54
N ARG A 95 -0.17 -4.20 4.70
CA ARG A 95 -1.33 -4.66 5.46
C ARG A 95 -2.08 -5.78 4.75
N ILE A 96 -2.39 -5.61 3.46
CA ILE A 96 -3.05 -6.64 2.66
C ILE A 96 -2.19 -7.90 2.61
N LYS A 97 -0.88 -7.74 2.47
CA LYS A 97 0.09 -8.84 2.57
C LYS A 97 -0.05 -9.60 3.89
N LYS A 98 -0.07 -8.90 5.02
CA LYS A 98 -0.26 -9.50 6.35
C LYS A 98 -1.61 -10.21 6.47
N GLU A 99 -2.68 -9.61 5.96
CA GLU A 99 -4.03 -10.19 5.99
C GLU A 99 -4.13 -11.46 5.13
N LEU A 100 -3.67 -11.41 3.87
CA LEU A 100 -3.64 -12.56 2.96
C LEU A 100 -2.75 -13.72 3.47
N LYS A 101 -1.66 -13.39 4.19
CA LYS A 101 -0.76 -14.39 4.77
C LYS A 101 -1.27 -15.00 6.07
N SER A 102 -2.12 -14.28 6.81
CA SER A 102 -2.59 -14.72 8.14
C SER A 102 -3.97 -15.38 8.12
N CYS A 103 -4.74 -15.22 7.06
CA CYS A 103 -6.10 -15.75 6.95
C CYS A 103 -6.22 -16.74 5.79
N THR A 104 -6.91 -17.86 6.00
CA THR A 104 -7.37 -18.73 4.90
C THR A 104 -8.73 -18.26 4.43
N ILE A 105 -8.89 -18.00 3.13
CA ILE A 105 -10.16 -17.56 2.58
C ILE A 105 -11.12 -18.77 2.50
N PRO A 106 -12.24 -18.79 3.24
CA PRO A 106 -13.16 -19.92 3.21
C PRO A 106 -13.71 -20.15 1.81
N GLY A 107 -13.55 -21.37 1.29
CA GLY A 107 -13.99 -21.74 -0.07
C GLY A 107 -12.94 -21.57 -1.16
N VAL A 108 -11.76 -21.00 -0.84
CA VAL A 108 -10.55 -21.08 -1.68
C VAL A 108 -9.64 -22.15 -1.11
N CYS A 109 -9.15 -23.08 -1.95
CA CYS A 109 -8.20 -24.07 -1.45
C CYS A 109 -6.83 -23.43 -1.14
N VAL A 110 -6.15 -23.98 -0.14
CA VAL A 110 -4.86 -23.44 0.35
C VAL A 110 -3.82 -23.34 -0.77
N GLY A 111 -3.73 -24.34 -1.65
CA GLY A 111 -2.78 -24.33 -2.76
C GLY A 111 -2.97 -23.13 -3.71
N CYS A 112 -4.21 -22.87 -4.15
CA CYS A 112 -4.49 -21.73 -5.03
C CYS A 112 -4.20 -20.41 -4.32
N GLN A 113 -4.57 -20.28 -3.04
CA GLN A 113 -4.32 -19.06 -2.28
C GLN A 113 -2.82 -18.81 -2.10
N THR A 114 -2.04 -19.83 -1.71
CA THR A 114 -0.59 -19.72 -1.53
C THR A 114 0.11 -19.34 -2.83
N LEU A 115 -0.17 -20.04 -3.94
CA LEU A 115 0.44 -19.71 -5.22
C LEU A 115 0.07 -18.29 -5.69
N THR A 116 -1.18 -17.88 -5.47
CA THR A 116 -1.61 -16.51 -5.81
C THR A 116 -0.86 -15.49 -4.98
N PHE A 117 -0.73 -15.72 -3.68
CA PHE A 117 0.03 -14.85 -2.79
C PHE A 117 1.50 -14.73 -3.21
N ASP A 118 2.15 -15.87 -3.49
CA ASP A 118 3.57 -15.91 -3.87
C ASP A 118 3.79 -15.12 -5.17
N VAL A 119 2.93 -15.30 -6.18
CA VAL A 119 3.00 -14.52 -7.43
C VAL A 119 2.78 -13.02 -7.17
N LEU A 120 1.83 -12.64 -6.32
CA LEU A 120 1.60 -11.23 -6.00
C LEU A 120 2.76 -10.59 -5.24
N GLU A 121 3.41 -11.35 -4.36
CA GLU A 121 4.61 -10.92 -3.63
C GLU A 121 5.80 -10.76 -4.58
N GLU A 122 6.04 -11.72 -5.47
CA GLU A 122 7.11 -11.65 -6.49
C GLU A 122 6.95 -10.46 -7.44
N LEU A 123 5.71 -10.09 -7.78
CA LEU A 123 5.39 -8.93 -8.60
C LEU A 123 5.55 -7.59 -7.85
N GLY A 124 5.85 -7.60 -6.55
CA GLY A 124 5.99 -6.38 -5.75
C GLY A 124 4.67 -5.65 -5.49
N THR A 125 3.53 -6.34 -5.66
CA THR A 125 2.18 -5.74 -5.54
C THR A 125 1.98 -5.05 -4.18
N PHE A 126 2.61 -5.59 -3.14
CA PHE A 126 2.45 -5.11 -1.76
C PHE A 126 3.50 -4.10 -1.31
N SER A 127 4.60 -3.89 -2.05
CA SER A 127 5.70 -3.00 -1.64
C SER A 127 5.70 -1.67 -2.37
N ARG A 128 5.05 -1.59 -3.54
CA ARG A 128 5.21 -0.44 -4.44
C ARG A 128 4.76 0.90 -3.84
N ASP A 129 3.74 0.92 -2.98
CA ASP A 129 3.30 2.18 -2.34
C ASP A 129 4.34 2.71 -1.35
N SER A 130 4.94 1.80 -0.60
CA SER A 130 6.01 2.08 0.35
C SER A 130 7.27 2.55 -0.38
N GLU A 131 7.64 1.91 -1.49
CA GLU A 131 8.76 2.33 -2.34
C GLU A 131 8.58 3.77 -2.85
N LEU A 132 7.41 4.12 -3.38
CA LEU A 132 7.12 5.49 -3.84
C LEU A 132 7.25 6.52 -2.70
N ILE A 133 6.81 6.17 -1.50
CA ILE A 133 6.94 7.03 -0.32
C ILE A 133 8.41 7.22 0.05
N GLU A 134 9.19 6.15 0.13
CA GLU A 134 10.63 6.22 0.47
C GLU A 134 11.43 6.99 -0.60
N GLU A 135 11.14 6.76 -1.89
CA GLU A 135 11.70 7.52 -3.01
C GLU A 135 11.40 9.03 -2.86
N CYS A 136 10.16 9.40 -2.50
CA CYS A 136 9.80 10.79 -2.25
C CYS A 136 10.54 11.39 -1.06
N ILE A 137 10.66 10.68 0.05
CA ILE A 137 11.38 11.16 1.24
C ILE A 137 12.86 11.40 0.89
N SER A 138 13.48 10.46 0.18
CA SER A 138 14.86 10.60 -0.31
C SER A 138 15.05 11.87 -1.16
N ASP A 139 14.13 12.10 -2.10
CA ASP A 139 14.20 13.27 -2.98
C ASP A 139 13.98 14.59 -2.23
N VAL A 140 13.04 14.63 -1.28
CA VAL A 140 12.83 15.80 -0.41
C VAL A 140 14.06 16.10 0.42
N LYS A 141 14.71 15.08 1.01
CA LYS A 141 15.99 15.26 1.73
C LYS A 141 17.05 15.87 0.81
N GLY A 142 17.19 15.34 -0.40
CA GLY A 142 18.12 15.86 -1.41
C GLY A 142 17.86 17.33 -1.77
N LEU A 143 16.59 17.70 -2.01
CA LEU A 143 16.18 19.08 -2.30
C LEU A 143 16.48 20.05 -1.15
N CYS A 144 16.39 19.57 0.09
CA CYS A 144 16.69 20.36 1.28
C CYS A 144 18.19 20.31 1.69
N GLY A 145 19.05 19.64 0.93
CA GLY A 145 20.48 19.51 1.22
C GLY A 145 20.81 18.57 2.38
N ASP A 146 19.91 17.65 2.74
CA ASP A 146 20.13 16.65 3.77
C ASP A 146 20.67 15.34 3.17
N THR A 147 21.90 14.98 3.54
CA THR A 147 22.60 13.77 3.10
C THR A 147 22.58 12.64 4.12
N SER A 148 21.85 12.81 5.23
CA SER A 148 21.73 11.74 6.24
C SER A 148 21.03 10.50 5.65
N PRO A 149 21.40 9.28 6.11
CA PRO A 149 20.68 8.06 5.72
C PRO A 149 19.20 8.14 6.06
N LEU A 150 18.36 7.42 5.30
CA LEU A 150 16.95 7.25 5.64
C LEU A 150 16.82 6.46 6.95
N GLU A 151 15.96 6.94 7.84
CA GLU A 151 15.52 6.19 9.01
C GLU A 151 14.58 5.06 8.57
N LYS A 152 14.62 3.94 9.29
CA LYS A 152 13.74 2.79 8.98
C LYS A 152 12.27 3.22 9.11
N PRO A 153 11.38 2.76 8.21
CA PRO A 153 9.96 3.09 8.32
C PRO A 153 9.40 2.69 9.69
N LEU A 154 8.83 3.68 10.40
CA LEU A 154 8.06 3.46 11.63
C LEU A 154 6.72 2.84 11.26
N TYR A 155 6.68 1.51 11.11
CA TYR A 155 5.43 0.77 11.03
C TYR A 155 4.75 0.79 12.40
N THR A 156 3.74 1.64 12.59
CA THR A 156 2.90 1.59 13.79
C THR A 156 1.83 0.51 13.61
N ASP A 157 2.13 -0.67 14.12
CA ASP A 157 1.22 -1.81 14.26
C ASP A 157 0.07 -1.41 15.22
N ARG A 158 -1.11 -1.06 14.69
CA ARG A 158 -2.35 -1.15 15.47
C ARG A 158 -3.11 -2.38 15.00
N ALA A 159 -2.92 -3.48 15.72
CA ALA A 159 -3.72 -4.68 15.56
C ALA A 159 -5.19 -4.37 15.89
N PHE A 160 -6.10 -4.65 14.96
CA PHE A 160 -7.53 -4.76 15.20
C PHE A 160 -7.95 -6.20 14.94
N THR A 161 -8.65 -6.81 15.89
CA THR A 161 -9.23 -8.14 15.78
C THR A 161 -10.61 -8.03 15.13
N TRP A 162 -10.80 -8.75 14.03
CA TRP A 162 -12.09 -8.91 13.38
C TRP A 162 -13.03 -9.72 14.27
N SER A 163 -14.21 -9.19 14.56
CA SER A 163 -15.36 -9.99 14.95
C SER A 163 -16.15 -10.25 13.68
N LEU A 164 -16.02 -11.44 13.13
CA LEU A 164 -16.93 -11.98 12.10
C LEU A 164 -18.33 -12.18 12.71
#